data_AF-A0A371X097-F1
#
_entry.id   AF-A0A371X097-F1
#
_cell.length_a   1.000
_cell.length_b   1.000
_cell.length_c   1.000
_cell.angle_alpha   90.00
_cell.angle_beta   90.00
_cell.angle_gamma   90.00
#
_symmetry.space_group_name_H-M   'P 1'
#
loop_
_entity.id
_entity.type
_entity.pdbx_description
1 polymer ?
#
loop_
_entity_poly.entity_id
_entity_poly.type
_entity_poly.pdbx_seq_one_letter_code
_entity_poly.pdbx_strand_id
1 'polypeptide(L)' 'MADQEQAGLRLQAAKLRMEHADYDAAIDAMQAHGCDKLRIQRMKKKKLLIKDRLQELEDQIIPDIIA' A
#
# COMPACT_ATOMS: atom_id res chain seq x y z
N MET A 1 10.61 16.85 -18.66
CA MET A 1 11.28 15.95 -17.70
C MET A 1 10.42 15.74 -16.45
N ALA A 2 9.83 16.79 -15.86
CA ALA A 2 8.91 16.69 -14.73
C ALA A 2 7.72 15.70 -14.92
N ASP A 3 7.14 15.63 -16.12
CA ASP A 3 6.04 14.68 -16.40
C ASP A 3 6.44 13.20 -16.34
N GLN A 4 7.69 12.87 -16.66
CA GLN A 4 8.17 11.48 -16.62
C GLN A 4 8.41 11.02 -15.18
N GLU A 5 8.89 11.89 -14.30
CA GLU A 5 9.02 11.61 -12.87
C GLU A 5 7.64 11.40 -12.23
N GLN A 6 6.67 12.26 -12.53
CA GLN A 6 5.30 12.09 -12.03
C GLN A 6 4.64 10.80 -12.54
N ALA A 7 4.83 10.45 -13.82
CA ALA A 7 4.32 9.18 -14.35
C ALA A 7 4.96 7.96 -13.67
N GLY A 8 6.27 8.01 -13.38
CA GLY A 8 6.98 6.97 -12.65
C GLY A 8 6.48 6.79 -11.22
N LEU A 9 6.27 7.89 -10.49
CA LEU A 9 5.72 7.88 -9.14
C LEU A 9 4.29 7.32 -9.11
N ARG A 10 3.43 7.71 -10.07
CA ARG A 10 2.07 7.16 -10.21
C ARG A 10 2.07 5.66 -10.49
N LEU A 11 3.01 5.17 -11.31
CA LEU A 11 3.16 3.74 -11.58
C LEU A 11 3.59 2.98 -10.31
N GLN A 12 4.52 3.53 -9.53
CA GLN A 12 4.93 2.94 -8.25
C GLN A 12 3.78 2.92 -7.24
N ALA A 13 3.03 4.01 -7.12
CA ALA A 13 1.84 4.07 -6.27
C ALA A 13 0.80 3.02 -6.69
N ALA A 14 0.55 2.85 -8.00
CA ALA A 14 -0.37 1.83 -8.50
C ALA A 14 0.09 0.40 -8.14
N LYS A 15 1.38 0.10 -8.24
CA LYS A 15 1.94 -1.20 -7.82
C LYS A 15 1.76 -1.44 -6.32
N LEU A 16 2.08 -0.44 -5.49
CA LEU A 16 1.88 -0.52 -4.03
C LEU A 16 0.41 -0.67 -3.65
N ARG A 17 -0.52 -0.04 -4.38
CA ARG A 17 -1.97 -0.23 -4.17
C ARG A 17 -2.41 -1.66 -4.49
N MET A 18 -1.92 -2.25 -5.59
CA MET A 18 -2.19 -3.66 -5.89
C MET A 18 -1.63 -4.57 -4.79
N GLU A 19 -0.38 -4.36 -4.39
CA GLU A 19 0.24 -5.17 -3.34
C GLU A 19 -0.51 -5.05 -2.01
N HIS A 20 -0.95 -3.84 -1.65
CA HIS A 20 -1.80 -3.62 -0.48
C HIS A 20 -3.13 -4.40 -0.55
N ALA A 21 -3.78 -4.41 -1.72
CA ALA A 21 -5.02 -5.16 -1.93
C ALA A 21 -4.79 -6.68 -1.82
N ASP A 22 -3.65 -7.18 -2.31
CA ASP A 22 -3.26 -8.58 -2.18
C ASP A 22 -3.04 -8.97 -0.70
N TYR A 23 -2.40 -8.09 0.09
CA TYR A 23 -2.27 -8.30 1.53
C TYR A 23 -3.62 -8.32 2.24
N ASP A 24 -4.57 -7.49 1.81
CA ASP A 24 -5.93 -7.51 2.34
C ASP A 24 -6.64 -8.83 2.07
N ALA A 25 -6.65 -9.27 0.80
CA ALA A 25 -7.23 -10.55 0.41
C ALA A 25 -6.58 -11.73 1.16
N ALA A 26 -5.26 -11.70 1.34
CA ALA A 26 -4.54 -12.71 2.12
C ALA A 26 -4.94 -12.69 3.61
N ILE A 27 -5.07 -11.51 4.21
CA ILE A 27 -5.49 -11.36 5.61
C ILE A 27 -6.93 -11.86 5.80
N ASP A 28 -7.83 -11.57 4.86
CA ASP A 28 -9.22 -12.03 4.90
C ASP A 28 -9.33 -13.54 4.73
N ALA A 29 -8.59 -14.12 3.78
CA ALA A 29 -8.49 -15.57 3.63
C ALA A 29 -7.93 -16.23 4.91
N MET A 30 -6.88 -15.67 5.50
CA MET A 30 -6.31 -16.16 6.75
C MET A 30 -7.29 -16.09 7.92
N GLN A 31 -8.12 -15.05 7.98
CA GLN A 31 -9.17 -14.92 8.99
C GLN A 31 -10.28 -15.95 8.76
N ALA A 32 -10.71 -16.15 7.52
CA ALA A 32 -11.74 -17.12 7.15
C ALA A 32 -11.31 -18.57 7.45
N HIS A 33 -10.04 -18.90 7.24
CA HIS A 33 -9.47 -20.21 7.56
C HIS A 33 -9.09 -20.40 9.03
N GLY A 34 -9.25 -19.39 9.88
CA GLY A 34 -8.91 -19.49 11.32
C GLY A 34 -7.41 -19.62 11.59
N CYS A 35 -6.56 -18.97 10.77
CA CYS A 35 -5.11 -18.93 11.00
C CYS A 35 -4.74 -18.26 12.34
N ASP A 36 -3.52 -18.54 12.81
CA ASP A 36 -2.96 -17.95 14.01
C ASP A 36 -3.04 -16.42 14.03
N LYS A 37 -3.54 -15.88 15.15
CA LYS A 37 -3.65 -14.44 15.38
C LYS A 37 -2.30 -13.71 15.22
N LEU A 38 -1.20 -14.35 15.62
CA LEU A 38 0.16 -13.79 15.46
C LEU A 38 0.55 -13.64 13.99
N ARG A 39 0.16 -14.60 13.14
CA ARG A 39 0.44 -14.57 11.70
C ARG A 39 -0.37 -13.48 11.01
N ILE A 40 -1.65 -13.36 11.38
CA ILE A 40 -2.53 -12.28 10.92
C ILE A 40 -1.99 -10.91 11.35
N GLN A 41 -1.53 -10.76 12.60
CA GLN A 41 -0.92 -9.52 13.09
C GLN A 41 0.34 -9.13 12.32
N ARG A 42 1.22 -10.10 12.00
CA ARG A 42 2.41 -9.84 11.17
C ARG A 42 2.03 -9.37 9.76
N MET A 43 1.00 -9.96 9.15
CA MET A 43 0.50 -9.52 7.84
C MET A 43 -0.09 -8.10 7.92
N LYS A 44 -0.92 -7.81 8.94
CA LYS A 44 -1.44 -6.46 9.16
C LYS A 44 -0.35 -5.41 9.35
N LYS A 45 0.75 -5.76 10.04
CA LYS A 45 1.92 -4.87 10.18
C LYS A 45 2.62 -4.60 8.84
N LYS A 46 2.77 -5.63 7.99
CA LYS A 46 3.31 -5.45 6.63
C LYS A 46 2.39 -4.59 5.77
N LYS A 47 1.08 -4.84 5.83
CA LYS A 47 0.05 -4.03 5.15
C LYS A 47 0.15 -2.55 5.57
N LEU A 48 0.33 -2.28 6.87
CA LEU A 48 0.49 -0.92 7.38
C LEU A 48 1.71 -0.22 6.78
N LEU A 49 2.87 -0.88 6.74
CA LEU A 49 4.08 -0.33 6.12
C LEU A 49 3.89 0.01 4.63
N ILE A 50 3.15 -0.82 3.89
CA ILE A 50 2.83 -0.56 2.48
C ILE A 50 1.90 0.65 2.36
N LYS A 51 0.91 0.77 3.24
CA LYS A 51 0.02 1.93 3.30
C LYS A 51 0.79 3.21 3.62
N ASP A 52 1.69 3.18 4.60
CA ASP A 52 2.51 4.35 4.97
C ASP A 52 3.37 4.80 3.77
N ARG A 53 4.00 3.84 3.08
CA ARG A 53 4.80 4.13 1.88
C ARG A 53 3.96 4.60 0.70
N LEU A 54 2.73 4.11 0.57
CA LEU A 54 1.78 4.62 -0.41
C LEU A 54 1.45 6.07 -0.11
N GLN A 55 1.20 6.41 1.15
CA GLN A 55 0.88 7.76 1.58
C GLN A 55 2.06 8.72 1.31
N GLU A 56 3.30 8.31 1.60
CA GLU A 56 4.50 9.09 1.26
C GLU A 56 4.65 9.34 -0.25
N LEU A 57 4.26 8.38 -1.10
CA LEU A 57 4.27 8.52 -2.55
C LEU A 57 3.12 9.40 -3.05
N GLU A 58 1.95 9.27 -2.44
CA GLU A 58 0.78 10.11 -2.74
C GLU A 58 1.07 11.56 -2.34
N ASP A 59 1.67 11.82 -1.18
CA ASP A 59 2.08 13.14 -0.73
C ASP A 59 3.10 13.79 -1.69
N GLN A 60 3.98 12.99 -2.32
CA GLN A 60 4.91 13.45 -3.36
C GLN A 60 4.25 13.72 -4.72
N ILE A 61 3.13 13.06 -5.02
CA ILE A 61 2.33 13.27 -6.25
C ILE A 61 1.32 14.41 -6.04
N ILE A 62 0.84 14.61 -4.81
CA ILE A 62 -0.20 15.55 -4.39
C ILE A 62 0.36 16.76 -3.57
N PRO A 63 1.60 17.26 -3.74
CA PRO A 63 2.04 18.42 -2.97
C PRO A 63 1.29 19.72 -3.36
N ASP A 64 0.50 19.71 -4.43
CA ASP A 64 -0.13 20.90 -5.05
C ASP A 64 -1.64 21.10 -4.73
N ILE A 65 -2.26 20.26 -3.90
CA ILE A 65 -3.73 20.31 -3.65
C ILE A 65 -4.07 20.69 -2.20
N ILE A 66 -3.08 20.76 -1.30
CA ILE A 66 -3.26 21.11 0.12
C ILE A 66 -2.26 22.22 0.52
N ALA A 67 -2.24 23.33 -0.23
CA ALA A 67 -1.62 24.60 0.14
C ALA A 67 -2.67 25.70 0.25
#